data_AF-A0A2T8F847-F1
#
_entry.id   AF-A0A2T8F847-F1
#
_cell.length_a   1.000
_cell.length_b   1.000
_cell.length_c   1.000
_cell.angle_alpha   90.00
_cell.angle_beta   90.00
_cell.angle_gamma   90.00
#
_symmetry.space_group_name_H-M   'P 1'
#
loop_
_entity.id
_entity.type
_entity.pdbx_description
1 polymer ?
#
loop_
_entity_poly.entity_id
_entity_poly.type
_entity_poly.pdbx_seq_one_letter_code
_entity_poly.pdbx_strand_id
1 'polypeptide(L)'
;MVLLRVTAGMAATALTWSLLATGAVAAPDVDPRNAPSTLSRNTDRQQVVDDYYGVLVPATEAPFSWNGSVASCDPGAPTAAEQGPTLAAVNYMRNLAGLAPVTFSPELSARALKAALIMQASKTLTHDPTSSMACYTKDGASAAGQSNLASGVTAARAVLAYMVDPGALNTIASHRRWILHPPTRVMGSGSTTSINALTVFGSGVTVDKAPTAPEWITWPTAGYFPAPLEPDGRWSLQASRSDTDLRGAVVSVTGPGGPVPIANTATERAWVVWDLATAPAHSSSDQHYTVTISGAKRDRKRLAPFSYTVTLAAMEVRNLALPQVQGQHAVGQTLSVTPGSWAPASPSLAYQWRRNGVAIPGEVLSTYEFTAEDVGGDLDVLVTASRPRHVTTSVSTSGTAAPETLAQPPASETEQSPRDAVLVRRGVKVVGRPVVGGRLRAKGARFDPGSVRLRYSWERNGRTIKGARKSTYRLRAKDRGKRLRAVVTATKAGYAPLTVRSTVSRRVRG
;
A
#
# COMPACT_ATOMS: atom_id res chain seq x y z
N MET A 1 -33.71 23.15 -37.34
CA MET A 1 -35.14 22.93 -37.03
C MET A 1 -35.20 21.58 -36.32
N VAL A 2 -35.09 21.49 -35.00
CA VAL A 2 -36.09 21.81 -33.96
C VAL A 2 -35.40 22.33 -32.68
N LEU A 3 -36.00 23.34 -32.04
CA LEU A 3 -35.64 23.90 -30.73
C LEU A 3 -36.47 23.22 -29.61
N LEU A 4 -35.93 23.14 -28.39
CA LEU A 4 -36.69 23.51 -27.18
C LEU A 4 -35.74 23.96 -26.04
N ARG A 5 -36.04 25.13 -25.47
CA ARG A 5 -35.38 25.82 -24.32
C ARG A 5 -36.15 25.54 -23.03
N VAL A 6 -35.47 25.55 -21.86
CA VAL A 6 -35.93 26.24 -20.63
C VAL A 6 -34.73 26.78 -19.82
N THR A 7 -34.77 28.09 -19.57
CA THR A 7 -34.01 29.02 -18.68
C THR A 7 -34.36 28.81 -17.19
N ALA A 8 -33.71 29.26 -16.12
CA ALA A 8 -32.54 30.08 -15.79
C ALA A 8 -32.28 29.91 -14.26
N GLY A 9 -31.11 30.32 -13.74
CA GLY A 9 -30.95 30.54 -12.29
C GLY A 9 -29.52 30.55 -11.74
N MET A 10 -28.76 31.60 -12.07
CA MET A 10 -27.61 32.21 -11.36
C MET A 10 -26.64 31.31 -10.55
N ALA A 11 -25.39 31.22 -11.01
CA ALA A 11 -24.23 30.89 -10.19
C ALA A 11 -23.11 31.91 -10.41
N ALA A 12 -22.37 32.15 -9.33
CA ALA A 12 -21.42 33.22 -9.11
C ALA A 12 -20.22 33.21 -10.07
N THR A 13 -19.64 34.41 -10.20
CA THR A 13 -18.45 34.80 -10.96
C THR A 13 -17.26 33.86 -10.80
N ALA A 14 -16.77 33.32 -11.91
CA ALA A 14 -15.41 32.79 -12.05
C ALA A 14 -14.71 33.52 -13.20
N LEU A 15 -13.47 33.96 -12.95
CA LEU A 15 -12.60 34.63 -13.90
C LEU A 15 -12.43 33.79 -15.17
N THR A 16 -12.65 34.40 -16.33
CA THR A 16 -12.31 33.86 -17.64
C THR A 16 -10.81 33.86 -17.85
N TRP A 17 -10.20 32.67 -17.95
CA TRP A 17 -8.94 32.50 -18.66
C TRP A 17 -9.27 32.26 -20.14
N SER A 18 -8.89 33.22 -20.99
CA SER A 18 -8.92 33.05 -22.44
C SER A 18 -7.88 32.01 -22.84
N LEU A 19 -8.31 30.78 -23.16
CA LEU A 19 -7.47 29.86 -23.93
C LEU A 19 -7.41 30.37 -25.38
N LEU A 20 -6.26 30.94 -25.74
CA LEU A 20 -5.81 30.90 -27.13
C LEU A 20 -5.63 29.42 -27.50
N ALA A 21 -6.50 28.92 -28.36
CA ALA A 21 -6.30 27.65 -29.05
C ALA A 21 -5.08 27.82 -29.97
N THR A 22 -3.89 27.49 -29.47
CA THR A 22 -2.78 27.15 -30.33
C THR A 22 -3.10 25.82 -30.98
N GLY A 23 -3.10 25.79 -32.32
CA GLY A 23 -3.34 24.59 -33.09
C GLY A 23 -2.42 23.47 -32.61
N ALA A 24 -3.02 22.37 -32.16
CA ALA A 24 -2.30 21.13 -31.98
C ALA A 24 -1.81 20.69 -33.37
N VAL A 25 -0.55 20.98 -33.67
CA VAL A 25 0.16 20.26 -34.71
C VAL A 25 0.14 18.80 -34.27
N ALA A 26 -0.55 17.95 -35.03
CA ALA A 26 -0.49 16.51 -34.83
C ALA A 26 1.00 16.13 -34.80
N ALA A 27 1.45 15.61 -33.66
CA ALA A 27 2.77 15.00 -33.58
C ALA A 27 2.86 13.94 -34.69
N PRO A 28 4.00 13.84 -35.41
CA PRO A 28 4.14 12.82 -36.43
C PRO A 28 3.82 11.45 -35.82
N ASP A 29 3.24 10.58 -36.65
CA ASP A 29 2.87 9.20 -36.33
C ASP A 29 4.14 8.39 -36.02
N VAL A 30 4.72 8.59 -34.84
CA VAL A 30 5.88 7.85 -34.37
C VAL A 30 5.35 6.52 -33.86
N ASP A 31 5.66 5.45 -34.61
CA ASP A 31 5.43 4.08 -34.16
C ASP A 31 6.00 3.94 -32.73
N PRO A 32 5.18 3.70 -31.70
CA PRO A 32 5.64 3.61 -30.31
C PRO A 32 6.67 2.49 -30.11
N ARG A 33 6.76 1.53 -31.04
CA ARG A 33 7.82 0.50 -31.06
C ARG A 33 9.20 1.07 -31.39
N ASN A 34 9.28 2.24 -32.04
CA ASN A 34 10.50 2.93 -32.43
C ASN A 34 10.74 4.23 -31.63
N ALA A 35 9.88 4.55 -30.67
CA ALA A 35 10.10 5.67 -29.77
C ALA A 35 11.37 5.42 -28.92
N PRO A 36 12.26 6.43 -28.76
CA PRO A 36 13.35 6.32 -27.81
C PRO A 36 12.79 6.04 -26.42
N SER A 37 13.42 5.13 -25.68
CA SER A 37 13.14 4.98 -24.25
C SER A 37 13.36 6.32 -23.56
N THR A 38 12.43 6.73 -22.70
CA THR A 38 12.62 7.89 -21.81
C THR A 38 13.50 7.55 -20.61
N LEU A 39 13.77 6.27 -20.38
CA LEU A 39 14.68 5.79 -19.34
C LEU A 39 16.12 5.90 -19.86
N SER A 40 17.02 6.43 -19.04
CA SER A 40 18.42 6.64 -19.43
C SER A 40 19.22 5.33 -19.42
N ARG A 41 20.41 5.37 -20.03
CA ARG A 41 21.41 4.32 -19.82
C ARG A 41 21.86 4.32 -18.37
N ASN A 42 22.22 3.14 -17.89
CA ASN A 42 22.60 2.88 -16.50
C ASN A 42 24.03 3.34 -16.15
N THR A 43 24.47 4.45 -16.74
CA THR A 43 25.75 5.12 -16.48
C THR A 43 25.64 6.17 -15.37
N ASP A 44 24.43 6.64 -15.08
CA ASP A 44 24.14 7.57 -13.99
C ASP A 44 23.46 6.81 -12.84
N ARG A 45 24.11 6.83 -11.67
CA ARG A 45 23.59 6.19 -10.45
C ARG A 45 22.24 6.75 -10.05
N GLN A 46 22.09 8.06 -10.02
CA GLN A 46 20.88 8.71 -9.49
C GLN A 46 19.69 8.38 -10.39
N GLN A 47 19.88 8.39 -11.71
CA GLN A 47 18.83 8.00 -12.65
C GLN A 47 18.43 6.52 -12.49
N VAL A 48 19.38 5.60 -12.28
CA VAL A 48 19.05 4.18 -12.01
C VAL A 48 18.21 4.04 -10.74
N VAL A 49 18.54 4.79 -9.69
CA VAL A 49 17.77 4.82 -8.45
C VAL A 49 16.37 5.38 -8.73
N ASP A 50 16.26 6.52 -9.43
CA ASP A 50 14.98 7.16 -9.70
C ASP A 50 14.08 6.32 -10.61
N ASP A 51 14.64 5.65 -11.62
CA ASP A 51 13.90 4.71 -12.46
C ASP A 51 13.44 3.49 -11.64
N TYR A 52 14.26 2.98 -10.72
CA TYR A 52 13.90 1.85 -9.85
C TYR A 52 12.67 2.18 -8.98
N TYR A 53 12.67 3.33 -8.29
CA TYR A 53 11.54 3.74 -7.44
C TYR A 53 10.38 4.38 -8.19
N GLY A 54 10.63 4.99 -9.35
CA GLY A 54 9.62 5.67 -10.15
C GLY A 54 8.87 4.73 -11.10
N VAL A 55 9.50 3.62 -11.51
CA VAL A 55 8.93 2.69 -12.50
C VAL A 55 8.76 1.29 -11.92
N LEU A 56 9.85 0.65 -11.48
CA LEU A 56 9.80 -0.77 -11.16
C LEU A 56 9.08 -1.07 -9.84
N VAL A 57 9.36 -0.31 -8.78
CA VAL A 57 8.72 -0.50 -7.47
C VAL A 57 7.19 -0.32 -7.59
N PRO A 58 6.65 0.78 -8.14
CA PRO A 58 5.21 0.93 -8.33
C PRO A 58 4.59 -0.16 -9.21
N ALA A 59 5.30 -0.57 -10.27
CA ALA A 59 4.82 -1.62 -11.16
C ALA A 59 4.67 -2.96 -10.44
N THR A 60 5.64 -3.32 -9.59
CA THR A 60 5.65 -4.61 -8.88
C THR A 60 4.78 -4.65 -7.63
N GLU A 61 4.37 -3.47 -7.14
CA GLU A 61 3.46 -3.30 -6.00
C GLU A 61 2.03 -2.96 -6.41
N ALA A 62 1.78 -2.76 -7.72
CA ALA A 62 0.46 -2.50 -8.24
C ALA A 62 -0.51 -3.63 -7.86
N PRO A 63 -1.71 -3.30 -7.32
CA PRO A 63 -2.69 -4.31 -6.95
C PRO A 63 -3.17 -5.03 -8.21
N PHE A 64 -3.17 -6.35 -8.14
CA PHE A 64 -3.65 -7.21 -9.22
C PHE A 64 -4.76 -8.13 -8.71
N SER A 65 -5.85 -8.22 -9.48
CA SER A 65 -6.91 -9.20 -9.27
C SER A 65 -7.33 -9.76 -10.62
N TRP A 66 -7.51 -11.08 -10.66
CA TRP A 66 -7.97 -11.78 -11.86
C TRP A 66 -9.50 -11.80 -11.88
N ASN A 67 -10.09 -11.50 -13.05
CA ASN A 67 -11.54 -11.37 -13.25
C ASN A 67 -12.18 -12.61 -13.92
N GLY A 68 -11.43 -13.70 -14.09
CA GLY A 68 -11.94 -14.97 -14.64
C GLY A 68 -12.33 -15.98 -13.57
N SER A 69 -12.61 -17.21 -13.99
CA SER A 69 -13.07 -18.28 -13.12
C SER A 69 -12.60 -19.66 -13.60
N VAL A 70 -11.91 -20.38 -12.72
CA VAL A 70 -11.50 -21.78 -12.98
C VAL A 70 -12.74 -22.68 -13.10
N ALA A 71 -13.77 -22.46 -12.29
CA ALA A 71 -14.95 -23.32 -12.23
C ALA A 71 -15.76 -23.33 -13.54
N SER A 72 -15.77 -22.22 -14.26
CA SER A 72 -16.48 -22.07 -15.54
C SER A 72 -15.54 -22.12 -16.76
N CYS A 73 -14.25 -22.34 -16.54
CA CYS A 73 -13.20 -22.18 -17.55
C CYS A 73 -13.26 -20.83 -18.29
N ASP A 74 -13.64 -19.78 -17.56
CA ASP A 74 -13.64 -18.42 -18.06
C ASP A 74 -12.25 -17.80 -17.83
N PRO A 75 -11.47 -17.49 -18.88
CA PRO A 75 -10.19 -16.82 -18.71
C PRO A 75 -10.35 -15.39 -18.18
N GLY A 76 -11.53 -14.78 -18.27
CA GLY A 76 -11.70 -13.36 -18.06
C GLY A 76 -11.08 -12.56 -19.21
N ALA A 77 -10.58 -11.37 -18.90
CA ALA A 77 -9.94 -10.50 -19.89
C ALA A 77 -8.69 -9.81 -19.32
N PRO A 78 -7.62 -9.62 -20.14
CA PRO A 78 -6.49 -8.79 -19.75
C PRO A 78 -6.96 -7.38 -19.34
N THR A 79 -6.52 -6.90 -18.17
CA THR A 79 -6.95 -5.59 -17.65
C THR A 79 -5.82 -4.57 -17.68
N ALA A 80 -6.14 -3.27 -17.78
CA ALA A 80 -5.12 -2.23 -17.72
C ALA A 80 -4.31 -2.27 -16.40
N ALA A 81 -4.95 -2.66 -15.29
CA ALA A 81 -4.33 -2.81 -13.97
C ALA A 81 -3.27 -3.93 -13.92
N GLU A 82 -3.39 -4.95 -14.76
CA GLU A 82 -2.39 -5.99 -14.94
C GLU A 82 -1.35 -5.61 -16.01
N GLN A 83 -1.83 -5.21 -17.19
CA GLN A 83 -1.02 -5.06 -18.39
C GLN A 83 -0.05 -3.88 -18.28
N GLY A 84 -0.50 -2.73 -17.76
CA GLY A 84 0.33 -1.54 -17.61
C GLY A 84 1.55 -1.78 -16.72
N PRO A 85 1.36 -2.21 -15.45
CA PRO A 85 2.46 -2.53 -14.55
C PRO A 85 3.37 -3.66 -15.07
N THR A 86 2.80 -4.70 -15.67
CA THR A 86 3.60 -5.82 -16.20
C THR A 86 4.47 -5.38 -17.38
N LEU A 87 3.92 -4.55 -18.28
CA LEU A 87 4.67 -3.96 -19.38
C LEU A 87 5.77 -3.02 -18.89
N ALA A 88 5.49 -2.20 -17.88
CA ALA A 88 6.48 -1.32 -17.26
C ALA A 88 7.66 -2.12 -16.68
N ALA A 89 7.38 -3.24 -15.99
CA ALA A 89 8.42 -4.13 -15.48
C ALA A 89 9.26 -4.74 -16.61
N VAL A 90 8.63 -5.25 -17.70
CA VAL A 90 9.36 -5.78 -18.87
C VAL A 90 10.27 -4.72 -19.49
N ASN A 91 9.72 -3.52 -19.73
CA ASN A 91 10.45 -2.45 -20.39
C ASN A 91 11.55 -1.85 -19.49
N TYR A 92 11.39 -1.87 -18.18
CA TYR A 92 12.47 -1.53 -17.24
C TYR A 92 13.67 -2.48 -17.42
N MET A 93 13.43 -3.80 -17.43
CA MET A 93 14.50 -4.80 -17.61
C MET A 93 15.20 -4.66 -18.96
N ARG A 94 14.42 -4.46 -20.02
CA ARG A 94 14.94 -4.25 -21.37
C ARG A 94 15.76 -2.96 -21.47
N ASN A 95 15.29 -1.88 -20.88
CA ASN A 95 16.03 -0.61 -20.87
C ASN A 95 17.35 -0.73 -20.11
N LEU A 96 17.34 -1.38 -18.94
CA LEU A 96 18.55 -1.61 -18.15
C LEU A 96 19.63 -2.35 -18.98
N ALA A 97 19.19 -3.24 -19.87
CA ALA A 97 20.02 -4.00 -20.81
C ALA A 97 20.30 -3.27 -22.15
N GLY A 98 19.90 -2.00 -22.28
CA GLY A 98 20.12 -1.20 -23.49
C GLY A 98 19.26 -1.61 -24.68
N LEU A 99 18.14 -2.29 -24.45
CA LEU A 99 17.22 -2.78 -25.48
C LEU A 99 16.02 -1.85 -25.67
N ALA A 100 15.52 -1.78 -26.90
CA ALA A 100 14.30 -1.07 -27.22
C ALA A 100 13.10 -1.64 -26.43
N PRO A 101 12.14 -0.77 -26.03
CA PRO A 101 10.93 -1.22 -25.36
C PRO A 101 10.07 -2.10 -26.28
N VAL A 102 9.18 -2.87 -25.66
CA VAL A 102 8.12 -3.62 -26.34
C VAL A 102 6.77 -2.99 -26.05
N THR A 103 5.77 -3.44 -26.79
CA THR A 103 4.35 -3.21 -26.54
C THR A 103 3.65 -4.53 -26.24
N PHE A 104 2.49 -4.49 -25.58
CA PHE A 104 1.65 -5.68 -25.44
C PHE A 104 0.56 -5.71 -26.50
N SER A 105 0.39 -6.87 -27.17
CA SER A 105 -0.74 -7.14 -28.06
C SER A 105 -1.92 -7.65 -27.24
N PRO A 106 -3.12 -7.04 -27.37
CA PRO A 106 -4.33 -7.54 -26.73
C PRO A 106 -4.62 -9.01 -27.07
N GLU A 107 -4.37 -9.42 -28.31
CA GLU A 107 -4.59 -10.79 -28.79
C GLU A 107 -3.62 -11.77 -28.13
N LEU A 108 -2.32 -11.42 -28.08
CA LEU A 108 -1.32 -12.26 -27.41
C LEU A 108 -1.59 -12.36 -25.91
N SER A 109 -1.95 -11.24 -25.26
CA SER A 109 -2.30 -11.22 -23.84
C SER A 109 -3.53 -12.08 -23.54
N ALA A 110 -4.56 -12.05 -24.40
CA ALA A 110 -5.73 -12.90 -24.24
C ALA A 110 -5.40 -14.40 -24.39
N ARG A 111 -4.50 -14.77 -25.30
CA ARG A 111 -4.03 -16.17 -25.45
C ARG A 111 -3.14 -16.61 -24.29
N ALA A 112 -2.27 -15.74 -23.80
CA ALA A 112 -1.45 -15.98 -22.61
C ALA A 112 -2.34 -16.21 -21.37
N LEU A 113 -3.44 -15.47 -21.23
CA LEU A 113 -4.40 -15.66 -20.14
C LEU A 113 -5.09 -17.03 -20.22
N LYS A 114 -5.44 -17.51 -21.42
CA LYS A 114 -5.93 -18.89 -21.62
C LYS A 114 -4.87 -19.92 -21.22
N ALA A 115 -3.59 -19.71 -21.56
CA ALA A 115 -2.50 -20.60 -21.15
C ALA A 115 -2.38 -20.68 -19.62
N ALA A 116 -2.41 -19.52 -18.95
CA ALA A 116 -2.37 -19.45 -17.49
C ALA A 116 -3.58 -20.15 -16.84
N LEU A 117 -4.78 -20.01 -17.41
CA LEU A 117 -5.98 -20.71 -16.94
C LEU A 117 -5.85 -22.23 -17.05
N ILE A 118 -5.35 -22.77 -18.17
CA ILE A 118 -5.15 -24.22 -18.35
C ILE A 118 -4.27 -24.78 -17.22
N MET A 119 -3.16 -24.09 -16.93
CA MET A 119 -2.19 -24.53 -15.93
C MET A 119 -2.72 -24.38 -14.50
N GLN A 120 -3.47 -23.31 -14.22
CA GLN A 120 -4.11 -23.14 -12.90
C GLN A 120 -5.17 -24.21 -12.68
N ALA A 121 -6.04 -24.45 -13.66
CA ALA A 121 -7.10 -25.46 -13.58
C ALA A 121 -6.54 -26.88 -13.46
N SER A 122 -5.46 -27.17 -14.18
CA SER A 122 -4.80 -28.49 -14.21
C SER A 122 -3.74 -28.66 -13.12
N LYS A 123 -3.45 -27.62 -12.34
CA LYS A 123 -2.41 -27.58 -11.30
C LYS A 123 -1.03 -28.04 -11.79
N THR A 124 -0.74 -27.82 -13.08
CA THR A 124 0.46 -28.32 -13.74
C THR A 124 1.03 -27.21 -14.61
N LEU A 125 2.29 -26.84 -14.37
CA LEU A 125 3.03 -25.90 -15.23
C LEU A 125 3.68 -26.68 -16.38
N THR A 126 3.33 -26.35 -17.62
CA THR A 126 3.87 -27.04 -18.81
C THR A 126 3.83 -26.16 -20.05
N HIS A 127 4.82 -26.32 -20.93
CA HIS A 127 4.83 -25.70 -22.27
C HIS A 127 4.03 -26.49 -23.31
N ASP A 128 3.63 -27.73 -23.02
CA ASP A 128 2.89 -28.60 -23.93
C ASP A 128 1.57 -29.09 -23.30
N PRO A 129 0.55 -28.21 -23.14
CA PRO A 129 -0.74 -28.65 -22.64
C PRO A 129 -1.44 -29.57 -23.64
N THR A 130 -2.01 -30.67 -23.15
CA THR A 130 -2.74 -31.64 -23.96
C THR A 130 -4.26 -31.43 -23.87
N SER A 131 -4.99 -31.94 -24.86
CA SER A 131 -6.47 -31.79 -24.93
C SER A 131 -7.25 -32.39 -23.76
N SER A 132 -6.62 -33.24 -22.93
CA SER A 132 -7.22 -33.79 -21.72
C SER A 132 -7.09 -32.88 -20.49
N MET A 133 -6.32 -31.81 -20.56
CA MET A 133 -6.14 -30.86 -19.46
C MET A 133 -7.41 -30.01 -19.23
N ALA A 134 -7.64 -29.62 -17.98
CA ALA A 134 -8.79 -28.80 -17.61
C ALA A 134 -8.69 -27.42 -18.29
N CYS A 135 -9.85 -26.91 -18.74
CA CYS A 135 -9.98 -25.64 -19.46
C CYS A 135 -9.12 -25.54 -20.73
N TYR A 136 -8.74 -26.68 -21.32
CA TYR A 136 -7.94 -26.72 -22.53
C TYR A 136 -8.58 -25.91 -23.67
N THR A 137 -7.75 -25.10 -24.32
CA THR A 137 -8.04 -24.49 -25.61
C THR A 137 -6.80 -24.60 -26.50
N LYS A 138 -6.99 -24.74 -27.82
CA LYS A 138 -5.88 -24.78 -28.78
C LYS A 138 -5.03 -23.52 -28.71
N ASP A 139 -5.67 -22.36 -28.59
CA ASP A 139 -4.99 -21.07 -28.45
C ASP A 139 -4.13 -21.00 -27.18
N GLY A 140 -4.68 -21.45 -26.04
CA GLY A 140 -3.97 -21.45 -24.76
C GLY A 140 -2.78 -22.42 -24.77
N ALA A 141 -2.94 -23.60 -25.39
CA ALA A 141 -1.83 -24.54 -25.55
C ALA A 141 -0.73 -23.98 -26.46
N SER A 142 -1.09 -23.35 -27.58
CA SER A 142 -0.13 -22.67 -28.44
C SER A 142 0.61 -21.54 -27.72
N ALA A 143 -0.10 -20.76 -26.90
CA ALA A 143 0.52 -19.68 -26.13
C ALA A 143 1.44 -20.21 -25.01
N ALA A 144 1.09 -21.32 -24.36
CA ALA A 144 1.95 -21.98 -23.38
C ALA A 144 3.31 -22.35 -23.96
N GLY A 145 3.32 -22.92 -25.18
CA GLY A 145 4.54 -23.26 -25.90
C GLY A 145 5.35 -22.07 -26.41
N GLN A 146 4.83 -20.84 -26.30
CA GLN A 146 5.43 -19.60 -26.79
C GLN A 146 5.77 -18.61 -25.66
N SER A 147 5.52 -19.01 -24.41
CA SER A 147 5.58 -18.12 -23.26
C SER A 147 6.64 -18.54 -22.27
N ASN A 148 7.20 -17.57 -21.56
CA ASN A 148 7.74 -17.81 -20.22
C ASN A 148 6.57 -18.12 -19.29
N LEU A 149 6.73 -19.09 -18.38
CA LEU A 149 5.66 -19.59 -17.52
C LEU A 149 6.07 -19.52 -16.05
N ALA A 150 5.23 -18.95 -15.19
CA ALA A 150 5.50 -18.83 -13.76
C ALA A 150 4.32 -19.31 -12.93
N SER A 151 4.62 -19.92 -11.79
CA SER A 151 3.65 -20.36 -10.79
C SER A 151 3.97 -19.72 -9.44
N GLY A 152 2.94 -19.35 -8.68
CA GLY A 152 3.06 -18.70 -7.37
C GLY A 152 3.43 -17.20 -7.42
N VAL A 153 3.77 -16.68 -8.60
CA VAL A 153 4.02 -15.26 -8.86
C VAL A 153 3.32 -14.84 -10.14
N THR A 154 2.69 -13.66 -10.13
CA THR A 154 1.79 -13.20 -11.20
C THR A 154 2.06 -11.74 -11.57
N ALA A 155 1.47 -11.30 -12.68
CA ALA A 155 1.59 -9.94 -13.22
C ALA A 155 3.05 -9.44 -13.24
N ALA A 156 3.30 -8.18 -12.88
CA ALA A 156 4.63 -7.58 -12.91
C ALA A 156 5.67 -8.33 -12.06
N ARG A 157 5.25 -9.01 -10.98
CA ARG A 157 6.17 -9.79 -10.12
C ARG A 157 6.68 -11.05 -10.82
N ALA A 158 5.92 -11.61 -11.76
CA ALA A 158 6.40 -12.74 -12.58
C ALA A 158 7.59 -12.34 -13.45
N VAL A 159 7.66 -11.09 -13.92
CA VAL A 159 8.80 -10.57 -14.67
C VAL A 159 10.09 -10.64 -13.85
N LEU A 160 10.04 -10.26 -12.56
CA LEU A 160 11.21 -10.38 -11.68
C LEU A 160 11.67 -11.84 -11.56
N ALA A 161 10.73 -12.77 -11.41
CA ALA A 161 11.04 -14.19 -11.29
C ALA A 161 11.66 -14.75 -12.58
N TYR A 162 11.16 -14.35 -13.75
CA TYR A 162 11.78 -14.70 -15.03
C TYR A 162 13.21 -14.16 -15.18
N MET A 163 13.49 -12.99 -14.61
CA MET A 163 14.83 -12.40 -14.65
C MET A 163 15.79 -13.05 -13.65
N VAL A 164 15.33 -13.52 -12.49
CA VAL A 164 16.14 -14.36 -11.60
C VAL A 164 16.41 -15.72 -12.24
N ASP A 165 15.39 -16.25 -12.92
CA ASP A 165 15.37 -17.56 -13.58
C ASP A 165 15.69 -18.75 -12.65
N PRO A 166 14.98 -18.86 -11.50
CA PRO A 166 15.22 -19.93 -10.53
C PRO A 166 14.65 -21.25 -11.05
N GLY A 167 15.23 -22.38 -10.61
CA GLY A 167 14.67 -23.71 -10.84
C GLY A 167 15.67 -24.69 -11.47
N ALA A 168 15.66 -25.94 -11.00
CA ALA A 168 16.65 -26.95 -11.36
C ALA A 168 16.67 -27.31 -12.87
N LEU A 169 15.54 -27.10 -13.57
CA LEU A 169 15.41 -27.37 -15.00
C LEU A 169 15.75 -26.17 -15.88
N ASN A 170 15.96 -24.99 -15.28
CA ASN A 170 16.34 -23.77 -16.00
C ASN A 170 17.87 -23.68 -16.11
N THR A 171 18.51 -24.78 -16.52
CA THR A 171 19.98 -24.93 -16.62
C THR A 171 20.61 -23.92 -17.57
N ILE A 172 19.80 -23.44 -18.50
CA ILE A 172 20.03 -22.31 -19.39
C ILE A 172 19.10 -21.22 -18.88
N ALA A 173 19.57 -20.01 -18.61
CA ALA A 173 18.75 -18.86 -18.19
C ALA A 173 17.75 -18.43 -19.30
N SER A 174 16.81 -19.32 -19.60
CA SER A 174 15.92 -19.33 -20.76
C SER A 174 14.83 -18.28 -20.63
N HIS A 175 14.29 -18.05 -19.44
CA HIS A 175 13.24 -17.05 -19.25
C HIS A 175 13.79 -15.65 -19.47
N ARG A 176 14.92 -15.33 -18.82
CA ARG A 176 15.64 -14.07 -18.95
C ARG A 176 16.03 -13.78 -20.41
N ARG A 177 16.57 -14.78 -21.09
CA ARG A 177 16.98 -14.70 -22.50
C ARG A 177 15.85 -14.21 -23.40
N TRP A 178 14.63 -14.68 -23.19
CA TRP A 178 13.51 -14.32 -24.04
C TRP A 178 12.99 -12.90 -23.78
N ILE A 179 13.03 -12.43 -22.53
CA ILE A 179 12.70 -11.03 -22.19
C ILE A 179 13.72 -10.08 -22.83
N LEU A 180 14.99 -10.46 -22.80
CA LEU A 180 16.11 -9.68 -23.34
C LEU A 180 16.42 -9.97 -24.81
N HIS A 181 15.54 -10.66 -25.54
CA HIS A 181 15.76 -10.97 -26.94
C HIS A 181 15.66 -9.69 -27.80
N PRO A 182 16.73 -9.29 -28.53
CA PRO A 182 16.76 -7.98 -29.21
C PRO A 182 15.72 -7.76 -30.30
N PRO A 183 15.41 -8.75 -31.17
CA PRO A 183 14.40 -8.59 -32.20
C PRO A 183 12.96 -8.44 -31.68
N THR A 184 12.71 -8.72 -30.40
CA THR A 184 11.35 -8.69 -29.83
C THR A 184 10.83 -7.26 -29.71
N ARG A 185 9.59 -7.02 -30.20
CA ARG A 185 8.90 -5.72 -30.16
C ARG A 185 7.49 -5.78 -29.60
N VAL A 186 6.88 -6.96 -29.67
CA VAL A 186 5.52 -7.21 -29.18
C VAL A 186 5.59 -8.40 -28.27
N MET A 187 4.96 -8.32 -27.11
CA MET A 187 4.75 -9.45 -26.21
C MET A 187 3.26 -9.53 -25.87
N GLY A 188 2.86 -10.54 -25.10
CA GLY A 188 1.55 -10.58 -24.46
C GLY A 188 1.69 -11.21 -23.10
N SER A 189 0.95 -10.72 -22.11
CA SER A 189 0.95 -11.31 -20.77
C SER A 189 -0.45 -11.61 -20.31
N GLY A 190 -0.62 -12.71 -19.58
CA GLY A 190 -1.87 -13.05 -18.95
C GLY A 190 -1.62 -13.76 -17.63
N SER A 191 -2.27 -13.26 -16.59
CA SER A 191 -2.22 -13.81 -15.25
C SER A 191 -3.59 -14.24 -14.76
N THR A 192 -3.62 -15.43 -14.17
CA THR A 192 -4.66 -15.84 -13.23
C THR A 192 -4.23 -15.48 -11.81
N THR A 193 -4.93 -15.97 -10.78
CA THR A 193 -4.53 -15.74 -9.38
C THR A 193 -3.17 -16.32 -9.01
N SER A 194 -2.71 -17.39 -9.68
CA SER A 194 -1.48 -18.08 -9.30
C SER A 194 -0.53 -18.42 -10.46
N ILE A 195 -0.91 -18.17 -11.70
CA ILE A 195 -0.07 -18.45 -12.89
C ILE A 195 0.12 -17.17 -13.70
N ASN A 196 1.32 -16.97 -14.24
CA ASN A 196 1.55 -16.02 -15.34
C ASN A 196 2.08 -16.77 -16.56
N ALA A 197 1.59 -16.36 -17.73
CA ALA A 197 2.23 -16.63 -18.99
C ALA A 197 2.62 -15.29 -19.63
N LEU A 198 3.87 -15.20 -20.10
CA LEU A 198 4.37 -14.07 -20.88
C LEU A 198 4.84 -14.59 -22.24
N THR A 199 4.06 -14.32 -23.29
CA THR A 199 4.39 -14.67 -24.67
C THR A 199 5.57 -13.84 -25.15
N VAL A 200 6.65 -14.53 -25.53
CA VAL A 200 7.98 -13.93 -25.78
C VAL A 200 8.63 -14.35 -27.09
N PHE A 201 8.04 -15.31 -27.82
CA PHE A 201 8.38 -15.64 -29.21
C PHE A 201 7.15 -16.16 -29.96
N GLY A 202 7.25 -16.33 -31.27
CA GLY A 202 6.14 -16.76 -32.13
C GLY A 202 5.75 -15.70 -33.16
N SER A 203 4.68 -15.96 -33.90
CA SER A 203 4.23 -15.08 -34.97
C SER A 203 3.83 -13.70 -34.42
N GLY A 204 4.32 -12.62 -35.03
CA GLY A 204 4.00 -11.24 -34.66
C GLY A 204 4.77 -10.68 -33.46
N VAL A 205 5.65 -11.47 -32.82
CA VAL A 205 6.44 -11.07 -31.63
C VAL A 205 7.72 -10.32 -32.00
N THR A 206 8.42 -10.77 -33.05
CA THR A 206 9.69 -10.21 -33.52
C THR A 206 9.52 -9.44 -34.82
N VAL A 207 10.41 -8.48 -35.07
CA VAL A 207 10.54 -7.80 -36.37
C VAL A 207 11.78 -8.31 -37.13
N ASP A 208 11.70 -8.34 -38.47
CA ASP A 208 12.75 -8.90 -39.34
C ASP A 208 14.09 -8.16 -39.26
N LYS A 209 14.06 -6.86 -38.95
CA LYS A 209 15.25 -6.05 -38.71
C LYS A 209 15.34 -5.69 -37.23
N ALA A 210 16.23 -6.37 -36.52
CA ALA A 210 16.51 -6.04 -35.13
C ALA A 210 16.90 -4.56 -34.98
N PRO A 211 16.37 -3.83 -33.99
CA PRO A 211 16.89 -2.52 -33.64
C PRO A 211 18.37 -2.63 -33.27
N THR A 212 19.08 -1.49 -33.30
CA THR A 212 20.42 -1.41 -32.72
C THR A 212 20.35 -1.89 -31.27
N ALA A 213 21.07 -2.97 -30.97
CA ALA A 213 21.21 -3.53 -29.64
C ALA A 213 22.70 -3.56 -29.28
N PRO A 214 23.05 -3.55 -27.98
CA PRO A 214 24.42 -3.78 -27.56
C PRO A 214 24.95 -5.08 -28.15
N GLU A 215 26.24 -5.13 -28.51
CA GLU A 215 26.85 -6.37 -29.00
C GLU A 215 26.70 -7.50 -27.97
N TRP A 216 26.89 -7.15 -26.70
CA TRP A 216 26.78 -8.01 -25.53
C TRP A 216 25.67 -7.52 -24.61
N ILE A 217 24.72 -8.40 -24.33
CA ILE A 217 23.61 -8.16 -23.42
C ILE A 217 23.93 -8.91 -22.14
N THR A 218 24.30 -8.17 -21.11
CA THR A 218 24.74 -8.75 -19.83
C THR A 218 23.64 -8.64 -18.79
N TRP A 219 23.61 -9.58 -17.86
CA TRP A 219 22.74 -9.52 -16.69
C TRP A 219 23.45 -10.13 -15.48
N PRO A 220 23.76 -9.36 -14.43
CA PRO A 220 23.62 -7.91 -14.30
C PRO A 220 24.27 -7.11 -15.44
N THR A 221 23.70 -5.94 -15.75
CA THR A 221 24.13 -5.11 -16.88
C THR A 221 25.42 -4.36 -16.54
N ALA A 222 26.20 -3.99 -17.57
CA ALA A 222 27.38 -3.16 -17.38
C ALA A 222 26.99 -1.75 -16.90
N GLY A 223 27.71 -1.17 -15.93
CA GLY A 223 27.36 0.10 -15.28
C GLY A 223 26.63 -0.11 -13.95
N TYR A 224 25.84 0.88 -13.53
CA TYR A 224 25.02 0.79 -12.32
C TYR A 224 23.87 -0.22 -12.53
N PHE A 225 23.66 -1.06 -11.54
CA PHE A 225 22.62 -2.09 -11.56
C PHE A 225 21.97 -2.15 -10.17
N PRO A 226 20.64 -2.08 -10.03
CA PRO A 226 20.00 -2.12 -8.72
C PRO A 226 20.33 -3.42 -7.98
N ALA A 227 20.99 -3.31 -6.83
CA ALA A 227 21.34 -4.48 -6.02
C ALA A 227 20.13 -5.41 -5.68
N PRO A 228 18.89 -4.91 -5.48
CA PRO A 228 17.72 -5.78 -5.29
C PRO A 228 17.38 -6.69 -6.48
N LEU A 229 17.86 -6.40 -7.69
CA LEU A 229 17.62 -7.21 -8.90
C LEU A 229 18.74 -8.20 -9.19
N GLU A 230 19.78 -8.24 -8.35
CA GLU A 230 20.89 -9.17 -8.49
C GLU A 230 20.33 -10.61 -8.42
N PRO A 231 20.58 -11.46 -9.43
CA PRO A 231 19.88 -12.73 -9.61
C PRO A 231 20.53 -13.88 -8.82
N ASP A 232 20.86 -13.65 -7.55
CA ASP A 232 21.41 -14.67 -6.65
C ASP A 232 22.73 -15.31 -7.15
N GLY A 233 23.57 -14.50 -7.79
CA GLY A 233 24.82 -14.94 -8.39
C GLY A 233 24.67 -15.67 -9.72
N ARG A 234 23.46 -15.84 -10.26
CA ARG A 234 23.20 -16.46 -11.58
C ARG A 234 23.30 -15.46 -12.72
N TRP A 235 24.53 -15.15 -13.12
CA TRP A 235 24.83 -14.11 -14.10
C TRP A 235 24.85 -14.67 -15.53
N SER A 236 24.66 -13.80 -16.51
CA SER A 236 24.58 -14.21 -17.92
C SER A 236 25.08 -13.16 -18.89
N LEU A 237 25.50 -13.61 -20.06
CA LEU A 237 25.80 -12.80 -21.22
C LEU A 237 25.20 -13.44 -22.47
N GLN A 238 24.57 -12.62 -23.30
CA GLN A 238 24.05 -13.00 -24.61
C GLN A 238 24.69 -12.14 -25.70
N ALA A 239 25.03 -12.75 -26.82
CA ALA A 239 25.44 -12.06 -28.03
C ALA A 239 24.20 -11.63 -28.83
N SER A 240 24.17 -10.37 -29.29
CA SER A 240 23.12 -9.89 -30.21
C SER A 240 23.27 -10.44 -31.63
N ARG A 241 24.47 -10.90 -32.00
CA ARG A 241 24.76 -11.42 -33.34
C ARG A 241 24.64 -12.93 -33.38
N SER A 242 23.93 -13.43 -34.38
CA SER A 242 23.74 -14.87 -34.62
C SER A 242 25.00 -15.60 -35.09
N ASP A 243 26.03 -14.87 -35.56
CA ASP A 243 27.31 -15.41 -36.03
C ASP A 243 28.36 -15.60 -34.91
N THR A 244 27.99 -15.25 -33.68
CA THR A 244 28.87 -15.40 -32.51
C THR A 244 28.72 -16.80 -31.91
N ASP A 245 29.83 -17.39 -31.48
CA ASP A 245 29.90 -18.70 -30.83
C ASP A 245 30.57 -18.58 -29.46
N LEU A 246 29.78 -18.79 -28.40
CA LEU A 246 30.18 -18.73 -26.99
C LEU A 246 30.37 -20.12 -26.36
N ARG A 247 30.29 -21.22 -27.12
CA ARG A 247 30.47 -22.57 -26.56
C ARG A 247 31.83 -22.80 -25.90
N GLY A 248 32.87 -22.10 -26.39
CA GLY A 248 34.22 -22.11 -25.82
C GLY A 248 34.50 -20.95 -24.85
N ALA A 249 33.47 -20.24 -24.39
CA ALA A 249 33.64 -19.09 -23.53
C ALA A 249 34.14 -19.49 -22.13
N VAL A 250 35.08 -18.71 -21.60
CA VAL A 250 35.59 -18.81 -20.23
C VAL A 250 35.29 -17.49 -19.53
N VAL A 251 34.66 -17.58 -18.36
CA VAL A 251 34.27 -16.43 -17.55
C VAL A 251 35.22 -16.31 -16.35
N SER A 252 35.61 -15.09 -16.00
CA SER A 252 36.21 -14.76 -14.72
C SER A 252 35.53 -13.52 -14.12
N VAL A 253 35.42 -13.49 -12.80
CA VAL A 253 34.81 -12.40 -12.04
C VAL A 253 35.76 -11.98 -10.92
N THR A 254 35.99 -10.68 -10.80
CA THR A 254 36.71 -10.07 -9.68
C THR A 254 35.75 -9.11 -8.98
N GLY A 255 35.53 -9.30 -7.68
CA GLY A 255 34.69 -8.44 -6.85
C GLY A 255 35.52 -7.59 -5.89
N PRO A 256 34.85 -6.93 -4.92
CA PRO A 256 35.49 -6.05 -3.95
C PRO A 256 36.57 -6.73 -3.10
N GLY A 257 36.40 -8.03 -2.81
CA GLY A 257 37.34 -8.85 -2.06
C GLY A 257 38.38 -9.61 -2.90
N GLY A 258 38.46 -9.35 -4.21
CA GLY A 258 39.33 -10.07 -5.14
C GLY A 258 38.58 -11.09 -6.02
N PRO A 259 39.25 -12.14 -6.54
CA PRO A 259 38.65 -13.12 -7.43
C PRO A 259 37.43 -13.81 -6.80
N VAL A 260 36.32 -13.89 -7.55
CA VAL A 260 35.09 -14.57 -7.13
C VAL A 260 35.03 -15.94 -7.81
N PRO A 261 35.00 -17.05 -7.05
CA PRO A 261 34.90 -18.38 -7.63
C PRO A 261 33.57 -18.59 -8.39
N ILE A 262 33.64 -19.31 -9.50
CA ILE A 262 32.48 -19.71 -10.30
C ILE A 262 32.17 -21.17 -9.98
N ALA A 263 30.95 -21.46 -9.54
CA ALA A 263 30.52 -22.82 -9.21
C ALA A 263 30.12 -23.60 -10.45
N ASN A 264 29.36 -22.98 -11.37
CA ASN A 264 28.86 -23.63 -12.59
C ASN A 264 28.96 -22.69 -13.78
N THR A 265 29.07 -23.25 -14.98
CA THR A 265 28.97 -22.51 -16.24
C THR A 265 28.26 -23.36 -17.29
N ALA A 266 27.31 -22.75 -18.00
CA ALA A 266 26.64 -23.31 -19.15
C ALA A 266 26.86 -22.40 -20.36
N THR A 267 27.30 -22.98 -21.48
CA THR A 267 27.63 -22.25 -22.71
C THR A 267 26.85 -22.78 -23.90
N GLU A 268 26.56 -21.91 -24.85
CA GLU A 268 25.88 -22.21 -26.11
C GLU A 268 26.39 -21.27 -27.20
N ARG A 269 25.87 -21.35 -28.43
CA ARG A 269 26.30 -20.45 -29.51
C ARG A 269 26.16 -18.97 -29.15
N ALA A 270 24.99 -18.54 -28.71
CA ALA A 270 24.69 -17.12 -28.52
C ALA A 270 24.67 -16.66 -27.05
N TRP A 271 24.93 -17.53 -26.07
CA TRP A 271 24.87 -17.13 -24.67
C TRP A 271 25.81 -17.96 -23.78
N VAL A 272 26.12 -17.41 -22.62
CA VAL A 272 26.80 -18.06 -21.49
C VAL A 272 26.11 -17.64 -20.19
N VAL A 273 25.88 -18.59 -19.30
CA VAL A 273 25.32 -18.39 -17.96
C VAL A 273 26.27 -19.01 -16.96
N TRP A 274 26.49 -18.36 -15.83
CA TRP A 274 27.34 -18.88 -14.77
C TRP A 274 26.75 -18.57 -13.41
N ASP A 275 27.00 -19.47 -12.46
CA ASP A 275 26.63 -19.30 -11.06
C ASP A 275 27.90 -18.97 -10.27
N LEU A 276 27.89 -17.84 -9.57
CA LEU A 276 28.92 -17.53 -8.58
C LEU A 276 28.84 -18.52 -7.43
N ALA A 277 29.98 -18.95 -6.88
CA ALA A 277 30.00 -19.87 -5.73
C ALA A 277 29.36 -19.24 -4.48
N THR A 278 29.47 -17.91 -4.36
CA THR A 278 28.80 -17.12 -3.35
C THR A 278 28.14 -15.94 -4.05
N ALA A 279 26.82 -15.77 -3.85
CA ALA A 279 26.11 -14.61 -4.37
C ALA A 279 26.70 -13.31 -3.79
N PRO A 280 26.69 -12.20 -4.55
CA PRO A 280 27.10 -10.89 -4.08
C PRO A 280 26.41 -10.52 -2.76
N ALA A 281 27.17 -10.11 -1.76
CA ALA A 281 26.60 -9.66 -0.50
C ALA A 281 25.85 -8.33 -0.71
N HIS A 282 24.67 -8.20 -0.07
CA HIS A 282 24.00 -6.92 0.00
C HIS A 282 24.75 -6.00 0.96
N SER A 283 25.18 -4.85 0.44
CA SER A 283 26.00 -3.87 1.16
C SER A 283 25.24 -2.56 1.33
N SER A 284 25.63 -1.79 2.35
CA SER A 284 25.18 -0.40 2.53
C SER A 284 25.81 0.57 1.53
N SER A 285 26.81 0.13 0.77
CA SER A 285 27.49 0.92 -0.27
C SER A 285 27.54 0.17 -1.60
N ASP A 286 27.72 0.92 -2.69
CA ASP A 286 27.86 0.35 -4.02
C ASP A 286 29.03 -0.64 -4.11
N GLN A 287 28.83 -1.76 -4.79
CA GLN A 287 29.84 -2.82 -4.95
C GLN A 287 30.24 -2.97 -6.41
N HIS A 288 31.55 -3.02 -6.68
CA HIS A 288 32.10 -3.11 -8.03
C HIS A 288 32.59 -4.53 -8.34
N TYR A 289 32.17 -5.05 -9.48
CA TYR A 289 32.60 -6.33 -10.02
C TYR A 289 33.09 -6.14 -11.45
N THR A 290 34.24 -6.72 -11.77
CA THR A 290 34.74 -6.80 -13.15
C THR A 290 34.53 -8.21 -13.65
N VAL A 291 33.79 -8.35 -14.75
CA VAL A 291 33.58 -9.62 -15.44
C VAL A 291 34.42 -9.62 -16.70
N THR A 292 35.13 -10.70 -16.97
CA THR A 292 35.86 -10.93 -18.22
C THR A 292 35.39 -12.22 -18.87
N ILE A 293 35.09 -12.14 -20.16
CA ILE A 293 34.71 -13.27 -21.01
C ILE A 293 35.76 -13.40 -22.09
N SER A 294 36.36 -14.58 -22.20
CA SER A 294 37.31 -14.92 -23.26
C SER A 294 36.86 -16.17 -24.02
N GLY A 295 37.48 -16.49 -25.15
CA GLY A 295 37.20 -17.73 -25.89
C GLY A 295 36.00 -17.68 -26.84
N ALA A 296 35.27 -16.57 -26.87
CA ALA A 296 34.26 -16.28 -27.89
C ALA A 296 34.86 -16.32 -29.30
N LYS A 297 34.07 -16.76 -30.27
CA LYS A 297 34.44 -16.77 -31.69
C LYS A 297 33.40 -16.08 -32.56
N ARG A 298 33.83 -15.53 -33.69
CA ARG A 298 32.98 -15.07 -34.80
C ARG A 298 33.55 -15.60 -36.10
N ASP A 299 32.72 -16.26 -36.90
CA ASP A 299 33.17 -16.92 -38.14
C ASP A 299 34.40 -17.82 -37.93
N ARG A 300 34.40 -18.59 -36.83
CA ARG A 300 35.50 -19.47 -36.36
C ARG A 300 36.78 -18.75 -35.90
N LYS A 301 36.88 -17.42 -36.02
CA LYS A 301 38.01 -16.63 -35.50
C LYS A 301 37.80 -16.29 -34.04
N ARG A 302 38.85 -16.39 -33.22
CA ARG A 302 38.80 -16.01 -31.81
C ARG A 302 38.67 -14.50 -31.67
N LEU A 303 37.73 -14.07 -30.84
CA LEU A 303 37.58 -12.66 -30.47
C LEU A 303 38.55 -12.31 -29.34
N ALA A 304 38.89 -11.02 -29.24
CA ALA A 304 39.55 -10.48 -28.06
C ALA A 304 38.65 -10.70 -26.82
N PRO A 305 39.23 -10.87 -25.61
CA PRO A 305 38.45 -10.90 -24.39
C PRO A 305 37.59 -9.63 -24.26
N PHE A 306 36.34 -9.81 -23.83
CA PHE A 306 35.42 -8.73 -23.51
C PHE A 306 35.35 -8.60 -21.99
N SER A 307 35.55 -7.39 -21.47
CA SER A 307 35.43 -7.10 -20.05
C SER A 307 34.45 -5.97 -19.80
N TYR A 308 33.69 -6.06 -18.71
CA TYR A 308 32.77 -5.02 -18.28
C TYR A 308 32.68 -4.96 -16.76
N THR A 309 32.29 -3.79 -16.25
CA THR A 309 32.08 -3.57 -14.82
C THR A 309 30.60 -3.57 -14.50
N VAL A 310 30.22 -4.33 -13.48
CA VAL A 310 28.92 -4.24 -12.81
C VAL A 310 29.12 -3.43 -11.53
N THR A 311 28.34 -2.37 -11.36
CA THR A 311 28.25 -1.62 -10.11
C THR A 311 26.90 -1.90 -9.48
N LEU A 312 26.86 -2.83 -8.53
CA LEU A 312 25.65 -3.11 -7.76
C LEU A 312 25.36 -1.89 -6.88
N ALA A 313 24.40 -1.10 -7.29
CA ALA A 313 23.99 0.13 -6.63
C ALA A 313 23.16 -0.19 -5.38
N ALA A 314 23.59 0.34 -4.24
CA ALA A 314 22.88 0.18 -2.98
C ALA A 314 21.56 0.97 -3.01
N MET A 315 20.46 0.27 -2.72
CA MET A 315 19.08 0.80 -2.76
C MET A 315 18.51 0.83 -1.34
N GLU A 316 18.11 2.00 -0.86
CA GLU A 316 17.60 2.21 0.50
C GLU A 316 16.10 1.95 0.62
N VAL A 317 15.59 1.68 1.81
CA VAL A 317 14.14 1.80 2.03
C VAL A 317 13.80 3.29 2.15
N ARG A 318 13.19 3.88 1.12
CA ARG A 318 12.85 5.31 1.08
C ARG A 318 11.65 5.59 1.98
N ASN A 319 11.76 6.55 2.89
CA ASN A 319 10.61 7.12 3.57
C ASN A 319 9.86 8.06 2.61
N LEU A 320 8.56 7.83 2.43
CA LEU A 320 7.68 8.67 1.60
C LEU A 320 6.78 9.58 2.45
N ALA A 321 6.42 9.12 3.66
CA ALA A 321 5.76 9.93 4.67
C ALA A 321 6.29 9.54 6.05
N LEU A 322 6.61 10.55 6.86
CA LEU A 322 7.18 10.34 8.19
C LEU A 322 6.18 9.60 9.10
N PRO A 323 6.67 8.70 9.96
CA PRO A 323 5.94 8.20 11.12
C PRO A 323 5.49 9.33 12.05
N GLN A 324 4.39 9.16 12.78
CA GLN A 324 3.89 10.15 13.73
C GLN A 324 3.49 9.50 15.05
N VAL A 325 3.75 10.19 16.17
CA VAL A 325 3.22 9.82 17.49
C VAL A 325 1.78 10.30 17.61
N GLN A 326 0.90 9.43 18.09
CA GLN A 326 -0.50 9.69 18.40
C GLN A 326 -0.77 9.39 19.87
N GLY A 327 -1.84 9.98 20.39
CA GLY A 327 -2.27 9.83 21.78
C GLY A 327 -2.05 11.09 22.60
N GLN A 328 -2.50 11.05 23.84
CA GLN A 328 -2.35 12.18 24.77
C GLN A 328 -1.06 12.01 25.56
N HIS A 329 -0.20 13.04 25.55
CA HIS A 329 1.01 13.10 26.36
C HIS A 329 0.65 13.41 27.83
N ALA A 330 0.03 12.44 28.50
CA ALA A 330 -0.35 12.51 29.91
C ALA A 330 0.03 11.22 30.62
N VAL A 331 0.44 11.33 31.89
CA VAL A 331 1.01 10.19 32.63
C VAL A 331 0.01 9.04 32.71
N GLY A 332 0.46 7.83 32.38
CA GLY A 332 -0.35 6.61 32.32
C GLY A 332 -1.22 6.47 31.06
N GLN A 333 -1.11 7.39 30.10
CA GLN A 333 -1.73 7.24 28.78
C GLN A 333 -0.80 6.51 27.82
N THR A 334 -1.39 5.71 26.93
CA THR A 334 -0.63 5.03 25.88
C THR A 334 -0.55 5.91 24.63
N LEU A 335 0.68 6.15 24.19
CA LEU A 335 1.00 6.70 22.88
C LEU A 335 1.15 5.57 21.87
N SER A 336 0.84 5.84 20.60
CA SER A 336 1.01 4.91 19.49
C SER A 336 1.71 5.58 18.32
N VAL A 337 2.43 4.81 17.51
CA VAL A 337 3.15 5.32 16.33
C VAL A 337 2.39 4.93 15.07
N THR A 338 2.05 5.90 14.22
CA THR A 338 1.70 5.59 12.83
C THR A 338 2.98 5.24 12.08
N PRO A 339 2.99 4.16 11.28
CA PRO A 339 4.22 3.66 10.68
C PRO A 339 4.80 4.55 9.57
N GLY A 340 4.10 5.60 9.14
CA GLY A 340 4.44 6.36 7.93
C GLY A 340 4.19 5.56 6.65
N SER A 341 4.79 6.01 5.55
CA SER A 341 4.78 5.27 4.28
C SER A 341 6.18 5.15 3.71
N TRP A 342 6.45 4.03 3.04
CA TRP A 342 7.79 3.61 2.64
C TRP A 342 7.78 3.03 1.23
N ALA A 343 8.90 3.15 0.53
CA ALA A 343 9.15 2.50 -0.75
C ALA A 343 10.46 1.70 -0.70
N PRO A 344 10.46 0.42 -1.05
CA PRO A 344 9.28 -0.36 -1.42
C PRO A 344 8.32 -0.56 -0.23
N ALA A 345 7.03 -0.76 -0.51
CA ALA A 345 5.97 -0.83 0.48
C ALA A 345 6.13 -1.99 1.46
N SER A 346 5.52 -1.83 2.63
CA SER A 346 5.48 -2.82 3.72
C SER A 346 6.86 -3.38 4.13
N PRO A 347 7.86 -2.54 4.43
CA PRO A 347 9.10 -3.02 5.04
C PRO A 347 8.84 -3.53 6.47
N SER A 348 9.78 -4.31 7.00
CA SER A 348 9.82 -4.65 8.41
C SER A 348 10.22 -3.42 9.22
N LEU A 349 9.40 -3.04 10.20
CA LEU A 349 9.63 -1.86 11.05
C LEU A 349 10.04 -2.27 12.46
N ALA A 350 11.10 -1.63 12.96
CA ALA A 350 11.50 -1.66 14.37
C ALA A 350 11.39 -0.25 14.96
N TYR A 351 11.02 -0.17 16.23
CA TYR A 351 10.82 1.09 16.96
C TYR A 351 11.82 1.19 18.09
N GLN A 352 12.19 2.42 18.43
CA GLN A 352 12.94 2.73 19.64
C GLN A 352 12.45 4.09 20.14
N TRP A 353 11.74 4.10 21.26
CA TRP A 353 11.35 5.34 21.93
C TRP A 353 12.57 6.03 22.51
N ARG A 354 12.58 7.35 22.43
CA ARG A 354 13.68 8.19 22.91
C ARG A 354 13.12 9.35 23.71
N ARG A 355 13.82 9.66 24.81
CA ARG A 355 13.58 10.83 25.65
C ARG A 355 14.76 11.78 25.50
N ASN A 356 14.48 13.01 25.11
CA ASN A 356 15.49 14.04 24.82
C ASN A 356 16.57 13.54 23.84
N GLY A 357 16.16 12.77 22.82
CA GLY A 357 17.04 12.16 21.82
C GLY A 357 17.81 10.91 22.28
N VAL A 358 17.67 10.49 23.54
CA VAL A 358 18.35 9.31 24.11
C VAL A 358 17.38 8.12 24.15
N ALA A 359 17.82 6.96 23.68
CA ALA A 359 17.01 5.74 23.70
C ALA A 359 16.55 5.35 25.12
N ILE A 360 15.26 5.06 25.26
CA ILE A 360 14.68 4.50 26.49
C ILE A 360 14.86 2.97 26.43
N PRO A 361 15.69 2.36 27.28
CA PRO A 361 16.00 0.93 27.18
C PRO A 361 14.74 0.05 27.28
N GLY A 362 14.57 -0.89 26.35
CA GLY A 362 13.45 -1.83 26.32
C GLY A 362 12.20 -1.33 25.60
N GLU A 363 12.09 -0.02 25.34
CA GLU A 363 10.93 0.58 24.70
C GLU A 363 11.01 0.49 23.17
N VAL A 364 10.73 -0.71 22.65
CA VAL A 364 10.89 -1.08 21.24
C VAL A 364 9.58 -1.40 20.51
N LEU A 365 8.45 -1.19 21.19
CA LEU A 365 7.12 -1.42 20.64
C LEU A 365 6.63 -0.18 19.87
N SER A 366 5.64 -0.38 19.00
CA SER A 366 4.93 0.72 18.33
C SER A 366 4.01 1.52 19.27
N THR A 367 4.00 1.18 20.55
CA THR A 367 3.23 1.83 21.62
C THR A 367 4.14 2.09 22.82
N TYR A 368 3.85 3.14 23.57
CA TYR A 368 4.58 3.52 24.78
C TYR A 368 3.64 4.09 25.82
N GLU A 369 3.81 3.71 27.08
CA GLU A 369 3.10 4.36 28.17
C GLU A 369 3.85 5.63 28.56
N PHE A 370 3.20 6.78 28.42
CA PHE A 370 3.77 8.06 28.81
C PHE A 370 3.94 8.11 30.33
N THR A 371 5.16 8.31 30.80
CA THR A 371 5.55 8.27 32.21
C THR A 371 5.78 9.66 32.78
N ALA A 372 5.93 9.76 34.10
CA ALA A 372 6.26 11.02 34.75
C ALA A 372 7.66 11.57 34.35
N GLU A 373 8.56 10.70 33.92
CA GLU A 373 9.92 11.08 33.49
C GLU A 373 9.93 11.75 32.11
N ASP A 374 8.85 11.63 31.33
CA ASP A 374 8.72 12.25 30.00
C ASP A 374 8.20 13.69 30.05
N VAL A 375 7.70 14.11 31.21
CA VAL A 375 7.05 15.42 31.39
C VAL A 375 8.07 16.54 31.23
N GLY A 376 7.73 17.53 30.39
CA GLY A 376 8.61 18.64 30.03
C GLY A 376 9.82 18.26 29.17
N GLY A 377 9.96 16.99 28.78
CA GLY A 377 10.98 16.51 27.86
C GLY A 377 10.46 16.37 26.42
N ASP A 378 11.39 16.28 25.48
CA ASP A 378 11.08 15.89 24.11
C ASP A 378 10.97 14.36 24.05
N LEU A 379 9.83 13.89 23.54
CA LEU A 379 9.60 12.48 23.31
C LEU A 379 9.45 12.23 21.80
N ASP A 380 10.24 11.30 21.29
CA ASP A 380 10.24 10.93 19.87
C ASP A 380 10.54 9.44 19.67
N VAL A 381 10.31 8.94 18.45
CA VAL A 381 10.54 7.53 18.11
C VAL A 381 11.45 7.43 16.90
N LEU A 382 12.53 6.66 17.03
CA LEU A 382 13.35 6.23 15.90
C LEU A 382 12.71 4.99 15.27
N VAL A 383 12.21 5.14 14.05
CA VAL A 383 11.62 4.05 13.26
C VAL A 383 12.65 3.57 12.25
N THR A 384 13.02 2.30 12.34
CA THR A 384 13.99 1.65 11.46
C THR A 384 13.26 0.72 10.50
N ALA A 385 13.34 1.01 9.21
CA ALA A 385 12.73 0.22 8.15
C ALA A 385 13.78 -0.66 7.45
N SER A 386 13.50 -1.96 7.38
CA SER A 386 14.37 -2.96 6.75
C SER A 386 13.60 -3.79 5.73
N ARG A 387 14.26 -4.13 4.62
CA ARG A 387 13.72 -5.00 3.58
C ARG A 387 14.86 -5.84 2.99
N PRO A 388 14.64 -7.13 2.66
CA PRO A 388 15.67 -7.94 2.02
C PRO A 388 16.26 -7.24 0.80
N ARG A 389 17.59 -7.31 0.65
CA ARG A 389 18.37 -6.70 -0.44
C ARG A 389 18.36 -5.17 -0.50
N HIS A 390 17.80 -4.50 0.50
CA HIS A 390 17.81 -3.04 0.59
C HIS A 390 18.64 -2.59 1.79
N VAL A 391 19.21 -1.40 1.70
CA VAL A 391 19.84 -0.72 2.83
C VAL A 391 18.75 -0.29 3.81
N THR A 392 18.96 -0.60 5.08
CA THR A 392 18.07 -0.21 6.17
C THR A 392 18.10 1.31 6.36
N THR A 393 16.94 1.91 6.55
CA THR A 393 16.79 3.36 6.74
C THR A 393 16.09 3.64 8.05
N SER A 394 16.61 4.60 8.82
CA SER A 394 15.99 5.05 10.07
C SER A 394 15.55 6.49 9.96
N VAL A 395 14.31 6.78 10.37
CA VAL A 395 13.77 8.15 10.46
C VAL A 395 13.20 8.37 11.85
N SER A 396 13.27 9.60 12.34
CA SER A 396 12.65 9.97 13.62
C SER A 396 11.29 10.61 13.37
N THR A 397 10.33 10.37 14.27
CA THR A 397 9.10 11.17 14.32
C THR A 397 9.46 12.63 14.62
N SER A 398 8.61 13.59 14.22
CA SER A 398 8.72 14.95 14.76
C SER A 398 8.54 14.89 16.29
N GLY A 399 9.51 15.39 17.05
CA GLY A 399 9.40 15.48 18.51
C GLY A 399 8.16 16.30 18.89
N THR A 400 7.35 15.77 19.78
CA THR A 400 6.19 16.48 20.34
C THR A 400 6.55 16.88 21.76
N ALA A 401 6.70 18.19 21.98
CA ALA A 401 6.99 18.74 23.31
C ALA A 401 5.91 18.25 24.29
N ALA A 402 6.34 17.54 25.34
CA ALA A 402 5.44 17.18 26.41
C ALA A 402 4.91 18.44 27.11
N PRO A 403 3.66 18.45 27.60
CA PRO A 403 3.17 19.54 28.42
C PRO A 403 4.09 19.75 29.64
N GLU A 404 4.42 21.01 29.97
CA GLU A 404 5.33 21.39 31.06
C GLU A 404 4.81 21.03 32.47
N THR A 405 3.57 20.57 32.58
CA THR A 405 2.94 20.24 33.85
C THR A 405 2.50 18.78 33.87
N LEU A 406 2.66 18.12 35.02
CA LEU A 406 2.09 16.82 35.32
C LEU A 406 0.56 16.90 35.19
N ALA A 407 0.03 16.72 33.99
CA ALA A 407 -1.37 16.39 33.82
C ALA A 407 -1.53 14.99 34.42
N GLN A 408 -1.94 14.93 35.69
CA GLN A 408 -2.38 13.69 36.30
C GLN A 408 -3.40 13.03 35.35
N PRO A 409 -3.34 11.71 35.14
CA PRO A 409 -4.45 11.02 34.50
C PRO A 409 -5.72 11.45 35.23
N PRO A 410 -6.85 11.69 34.55
CA PRO A 410 -8.11 11.88 35.27
C PRO A 410 -8.20 10.74 36.27
N ALA A 411 -8.27 11.09 37.55
CA ALA A 411 -8.35 10.12 38.64
C ALA A 411 -9.36 9.06 38.19
N SER A 412 -9.01 7.78 38.32
CA SER A 412 -9.90 6.67 38.00
C SER A 412 -11.21 6.85 38.75
N GLU A 413 -12.14 7.58 38.14
CA GLU A 413 -13.52 7.62 38.54
C GLU A 413 -14.06 6.28 38.10
N THR A 414 -14.38 5.47 39.09
CA THR A 414 -15.43 4.46 38.99
C THR A 414 -16.77 5.18 38.78
N GLU A 415 -16.89 6.01 37.75
CA GLU A 415 -18.16 6.51 37.26
C GLU A 415 -18.56 5.65 36.07
N GLN A 416 -19.48 4.72 36.34
CA GLN A 416 -20.41 4.30 35.31
C GLN A 416 -20.96 5.56 34.64
N SER A 417 -20.56 5.80 33.40
CA SER A 417 -21.10 6.87 32.56
C SER A 417 -22.63 6.91 32.75
N PRO A 418 -23.22 8.06 33.16
CA PRO A 418 -24.65 8.12 33.36
C PRO A 418 -25.34 7.74 32.05
N ARG A 419 -26.18 6.70 32.10
CA ARG A 419 -27.13 6.41 31.02
C ARG A 419 -28.02 7.65 30.80
N ASP A 420 -28.58 7.77 29.60
CA ASP A 420 -29.50 8.85 29.17
C ASP A 420 -30.36 9.42 30.30
N ALA A 421 -30.56 10.73 30.34
CA ALA A 421 -31.30 11.39 31.43
C ALA A 421 -32.67 10.74 31.73
N VAL A 422 -33.07 10.71 33.02
CA VAL A 422 -34.44 10.32 33.39
C VAL A 422 -35.44 11.20 32.64
N LEU A 423 -36.35 10.59 31.87
CA LEU A 423 -37.35 11.29 31.07
C LEU A 423 -38.69 11.41 31.80
N VAL A 424 -39.46 12.47 31.48
CA VAL A 424 -40.85 12.62 31.94
C VAL A 424 -41.79 11.94 30.95
N ARG A 425 -42.44 10.86 31.37
CA ARG A 425 -43.52 10.23 30.57
C ARG A 425 -44.90 10.78 30.92
N ARG A 426 -45.10 11.30 32.14
CA ARG A 426 -46.30 12.01 32.56
C ARG A 426 -45.97 13.09 33.58
N GLY A 427 -46.39 14.32 33.30
CA GLY A 427 -46.14 15.49 34.16
C GLY A 427 -46.84 15.45 35.52
N VAL A 428 -46.35 16.26 36.46
CA VAL A 428 -46.86 16.35 37.83
C VAL A 428 -48.03 17.33 37.93
N LYS A 429 -49.11 16.96 38.61
CA LYS A 429 -50.26 17.84 38.91
C LYS A 429 -50.33 18.15 40.39
N VAL A 430 -50.66 19.40 40.73
CA VAL A 430 -51.06 19.76 42.10
C VAL A 430 -52.57 19.56 42.24
N VAL A 431 -52.98 18.74 43.20
CA VAL A 431 -54.40 18.46 43.53
C VAL A 431 -54.69 18.77 45.00
N GLY A 432 -55.96 19.01 45.33
CA GLY A 432 -56.42 19.32 46.69
C GLY A 432 -57.16 20.65 46.78
N ARG A 433 -57.83 20.90 47.92
CA ARG A 433 -58.63 22.11 48.16
C ARG A 433 -57.70 23.28 48.53
N PRO A 434 -57.65 24.36 47.74
CA PRO A 434 -56.77 25.50 48.01
C PRO A 434 -57.46 26.47 48.97
N VAL A 435 -57.53 26.11 50.25
CA VAL A 435 -58.04 26.92 51.36
C VAL A 435 -57.00 26.94 52.47
N VAL A 436 -56.93 28.00 53.27
CA VAL A 436 -56.03 28.04 54.44
C VAL A 436 -56.33 26.85 55.36
N GLY A 437 -55.29 26.16 55.85
CA GLY A 437 -55.41 24.92 56.61
C GLY A 437 -55.59 23.65 55.76
N GLY A 438 -56.00 23.79 54.50
CA GLY A 438 -56.14 22.71 53.52
C GLY A 438 -54.81 22.09 53.09
N ARG A 439 -54.86 20.94 52.40
CA ARG A 439 -53.67 20.21 51.96
C ARG A 439 -53.64 20.05 50.44
N LEU A 440 -52.53 20.47 49.83
CA LEU A 440 -52.21 20.21 48.43
C LEU A 440 -51.29 18.97 48.32
N ARG A 441 -51.42 18.21 47.23
CA ARG A 441 -50.61 17.03 46.93
C ARG A 441 -50.09 17.07 45.50
N ALA A 442 -48.83 16.71 45.31
CA ALA A 442 -48.27 16.42 43.99
C ALA A 442 -48.64 14.99 43.58
N LYS A 443 -49.32 14.81 42.44
CA LYS A 443 -49.75 13.51 41.92
C LYS A 443 -49.45 13.36 40.43
N GLY A 444 -49.40 12.11 39.96
CA GLY A 444 -49.45 11.75 38.54
C GLY A 444 -48.10 11.67 37.80
N ALA A 445 -46.98 11.85 38.51
CA ALA A 445 -45.65 11.75 37.91
C ALA A 445 -45.35 10.33 37.42
N ARG A 446 -44.92 10.19 36.15
CA ARG A 446 -44.30 8.95 35.63
C ARG A 446 -42.98 9.30 34.95
N PHE A 447 -41.95 8.54 35.29
CA PHE A 447 -40.59 8.71 34.80
C PHE A 447 -40.12 7.44 34.09
N ASP A 448 -39.18 7.62 33.17
CA ASP A 448 -38.55 6.53 32.43
C ASP A 448 -37.02 6.73 32.43
N PRO A 449 -36.22 5.74 32.87
CA PRO A 449 -36.64 4.45 33.42
C PRO A 449 -37.49 4.58 34.69
N GLY A 450 -38.40 3.63 34.88
CA GLY A 450 -39.20 3.52 36.11
C GLY A 450 -38.34 3.27 37.37
N SER A 451 -38.98 3.33 38.55
CA SER A 451 -38.35 3.12 39.87
C SER A 451 -37.30 4.17 40.24
N VAL A 452 -37.68 5.44 40.19
CA VAL A 452 -36.86 6.58 40.62
C VAL A 452 -37.12 6.95 42.08
N ARG A 453 -36.11 7.50 42.75
CA ARG A 453 -36.28 8.15 44.06
C ARG A 453 -36.73 9.60 43.87
N LEU A 454 -37.77 10.02 44.59
CA LEU A 454 -38.37 11.36 44.47
C LEU A 454 -38.06 12.25 45.67
N ARG A 455 -37.62 13.48 45.41
CA ARG A 455 -37.55 14.57 46.38
C ARG A 455 -38.54 15.68 45.98
N TYR A 456 -39.13 16.34 46.97
CA TYR A 456 -40.11 17.40 46.75
C TYR A 456 -39.62 18.71 47.33
N SER A 457 -39.98 19.81 46.68
CA SER A 457 -40.07 21.14 47.28
C SER A 457 -41.38 21.81 46.83
N TRP A 458 -41.79 22.88 47.52
CA TRP A 458 -42.97 23.66 47.14
C TRP A 458 -42.59 25.11 46.92
N GLU A 459 -43.16 25.73 45.90
CA GLU A 459 -43.00 27.15 45.58
C GLU A 459 -44.31 27.90 45.85
N ARG A 460 -44.21 29.11 46.41
CA ARG A 460 -45.29 30.11 46.52
C ARG A 460 -44.98 31.24 45.56
N ASN A 461 -45.82 31.45 44.55
CA ASN A 461 -45.59 32.44 43.49
C ASN A 461 -44.16 32.38 42.92
N GLY A 462 -43.66 31.17 42.64
CA GLY A 462 -42.34 30.93 42.08
C GLY A 462 -41.17 30.97 43.08
N ARG A 463 -41.41 31.30 44.36
CA ARG A 463 -40.36 31.28 45.40
C ARG A 463 -40.45 30.02 46.27
N THR A 464 -39.33 29.32 46.43
CA THR A 464 -39.26 28.09 47.26
C THR A 464 -39.64 28.35 48.72
N ILE A 465 -40.47 27.47 49.27
CA ILE A 465 -40.91 27.47 50.66
C ILE A 465 -39.95 26.59 51.47
N LYS A 466 -39.14 27.22 52.33
CA LYS A 466 -38.21 26.52 53.22
C LYS A 466 -38.93 25.44 54.04
N GLY A 467 -38.36 24.23 54.06
CA GLY A 467 -38.87 23.07 54.82
C GLY A 467 -40.05 22.32 54.20
N ALA A 468 -40.64 22.79 53.10
CA ALA A 468 -41.75 22.11 52.44
C ALA A 468 -41.25 20.95 51.55
N ARG A 469 -40.75 19.86 52.15
CA ARG A 469 -40.06 18.77 51.43
C ARG A 469 -40.87 17.50 51.19
N LYS A 470 -42.15 17.50 51.55
CA LYS A 470 -43.05 16.33 51.42
C LYS A 470 -43.82 16.40 50.09
N SER A 471 -44.29 15.26 49.61
CA SER A 471 -45.22 15.16 48.45
C SER A 471 -46.56 15.89 48.68
N THR A 472 -46.78 16.37 49.89
CA THR A 472 -47.94 17.16 50.30
C THR A 472 -47.53 18.43 51.03
N TYR A 473 -48.31 19.49 50.89
CA TYR A 473 -48.12 20.75 51.59
C TYR A 473 -49.42 21.20 52.27
N ARG A 474 -49.35 21.50 53.57
CA ARG A 474 -50.46 22.12 54.33
C ARG A 474 -50.38 23.64 54.14
N LEU A 475 -51.42 24.21 53.56
CA LEU A 475 -51.56 25.64 53.30
C LEU A 475 -51.66 26.40 54.61
N ARG A 476 -50.87 27.47 54.71
CA ARG A 476 -50.76 28.37 55.87
C ARG A 476 -51.45 29.70 55.56
N ALA A 477 -51.67 30.52 56.58
CA ALA A 477 -52.27 31.85 56.40
C ALA A 477 -51.53 32.70 55.35
N LYS A 478 -50.19 32.62 55.31
CA LYS A 478 -49.31 33.28 54.33
C LYS A 478 -49.49 32.82 52.87
N ASP A 479 -50.23 31.74 52.63
CA ASP A 479 -50.55 31.27 51.29
C ASP A 479 -51.83 31.90 50.73
N ARG A 480 -52.65 32.56 51.56
CA ARG A 480 -53.91 33.20 51.14
C ARG A 480 -53.68 34.13 49.96
N GLY A 481 -54.52 34.00 48.94
CA GLY A 481 -54.42 34.79 47.72
C GLY A 481 -53.24 34.41 46.82
N LYS A 482 -52.40 33.43 47.17
CA LYS A 482 -51.23 32.99 46.39
C LYS A 482 -51.51 31.69 45.64
N ARG A 483 -50.62 31.35 44.72
CA ARG A 483 -50.64 30.09 43.98
C ARG A 483 -49.42 29.25 44.32
N LEU A 484 -49.63 27.94 44.42
CA LEU A 484 -48.60 26.98 44.84
C LEU A 484 -48.25 26.04 43.69
N ARG A 485 -46.99 25.64 43.63
CA ARG A 485 -46.46 24.67 42.67
C ARG A 485 -45.55 23.70 43.40
N ALA A 486 -45.57 22.41 43.05
CA ALA A 486 -44.60 21.45 43.53
C ALA A 486 -43.44 21.33 42.54
N VAL A 487 -42.22 21.25 43.06
CA VAL A 487 -41.02 20.91 42.30
C VAL A 487 -40.62 19.50 42.73
N VAL A 488 -40.42 18.60 41.76
CA VAL A 488 -40.13 17.19 42.00
C VAL A 488 -38.82 16.85 41.32
N THR A 489 -37.84 16.38 42.09
CA THR A 489 -36.57 15.88 41.57
C THR A 489 -36.56 14.37 41.61
N ALA A 490 -36.35 13.73 40.47
CA ALA A 490 -36.22 12.29 40.30
C ALA A 490 -34.74 11.91 40.15
N THR A 491 -34.29 10.94 40.94
CA THR A 491 -32.91 10.41 40.93
C THR A 491 -32.93 8.89 40.79
N LYS A 492 -32.06 8.32 39.96
CA LYS A 492 -31.81 6.88 39.86
C LYS A 492 -30.31 6.65 39.68
N ALA A 493 -29.77 5.63 40.35
CA ALA A 493 -28.35 5.29 40.22
C ALA A 493 -27.98 5.02 38.76
N GLY A 494 -26.88 5.62 38.29
CA GLY A 494 -26.43 5.52 36.90
C GLY A 494 -27.21 6.35 35.88
N TYR A 495 -28.06 7.30 36.31
CA TYR A 495 -28.81 8.21 35.43
C TYR A 495 -28.69 9.67 35.91
N ALA A 496 -28.59 10.63 34.98
CA ALA A 496 -28.63 12.04 35.33
C ALA A 496 -29.97 12.44 36.00
N PRO A 497 -29.96 13.20 37.11
CA PRO A 497 -31.17 13.57 37.83
C PRO A 497 -32.03 14.58 37.05
N LEU A 498 -33.35 14.44 37.15
CA LEU A 498 -34.31 15.30 36.46
C LEU A 498 -35.18 16.07 37.45
N THR A 499 -35.30 17.39 37.27
CA THR A 499 -36.21 18.23 38.06
C THR A 499 -37.38 18.72 37.23
N VAL A 500 -38.60 18.45 37.69
CA VAL A 500 -39.85 18.83 37.02
C VAL A 500 -40.73 19.69 37.90
N ARG A 501 -41.42 20.63 37.26
CA ARG A 501 -42.35 21.54 37.91
C ARG A 501 -43.79 21.10 37.63
N SER A 502 -44.62 20.99 38.66
CA SER A 502 -46.02 20.62 38.50
C SER A 502 -46.85 21.74 37.85
N THR A 503 -48.12 21.44 37.54
CA THR A 503 -49.12 22.50 37.35
C THR A 503 -49.25 23.38 38.58
N VAL A 504 -49.69 24.62 38.38
CA VAL A 504 -49.93 25.60 39.45
C VAL A 504 -51.32 25.38 40.05
N SER A 505 -51.46 25.51 41.37
CA SER A 505 -52.75 25.44 42.05
C SER A 505 -53.68 26.61 41.62
N ARG A 506 -54.99 26.47 41.90
CA ARG A 506 -55.89 27.64 41.98
C ARG A 506 -55.45 28.53 43.15
N ARG A 507 -55.90 29.80 43.14
CA ARG A 507 -55.59 30.77 44.20
C ARG A 507 -56.14 30.28 45.53
N VAL A 508 -55.33 30.35 46.59
CA VAL A 508 -55.73 29.91 47.93
C VAL A 508 -56.76 30.86 48.50
N ARG A 509 -57.92 30.33 48.91
CA ARG A 509 -59.01 31.07 49.52
C ARG A 509 -58.84 31.19 51.05
N GLY A 510 -59.63 32.11 51.61
CA GLY A 510 -59.75 32.48 53.01
C GLY A 510 -59.58 31.34 53.99
#